data_AF-A0A7C3S3D6-F1
#
_entry.id   AF-A0A7C3S3D6-F1
#
_cell.length_a   1.000
_cell.length_b   1.000
_cell.length_c   1.000
_cell.angle_alpha   90.00
_cell.angle_beta   90.00
_cell.angle_gamma   90.00
#
_symmetry.space_group_name_H-M   'P 1'
#
loop_
_entity.id
_entity.type
_entity.pdbx_description
1 polymer ?
#
loop_
_entity_poly.entity_id
_entity_poly.type
_entity_poly.pdbx_seq_one_letter_code
_entity_poly.pdbx_strand_id
1 'polypeptide(L)'
;MYRVPLDIQNREFSRRFRGYDINEVKEYLSQLADEWTLLIEENKTLETRIKDLEGQLEYYKNIESLLKETLLSTQQAMNELRRTAEEERKSIINSAQNSAREIVRKAEEEKAKIEIEIERLKNLYNEFKAKFISILESYRRILEE
;
A
#
# COMPACT_ATOMS: atom_id res chain seq x y z
N MET A 1 31.00 -45.85 1.45
CA MET A 1 29.61 -46.31 1.19
C MET A 1 29.53 -47.55 0.27
N TYR A 2 30.58 -47.91 -0.49
CA TYR A 2 30.65 -49.17 -1.27
C TYR A 2 31.14 -50.39 -0.48
N ARG A 3 31.28 -50.25 0.85
CA ARG A 3 31.82 -51.32 1.69
C ARG A 3 30.85 -52.50 1.76
N VAL A 4 29.54 -52.25 1.73
CA VAL A 4 28.51 -53.29 1.85
C VAL A 4 28.47 -54.24 0.64
N PRO A 5 28.47 -53.77 -0.63
CA PRO A 5 28.56 -54.68 -1.79
C PRO A 5 29.85 -55.52 -1.81
N LEU A 6 30.98 -54.91 -1.48
CA LEU A 6 32.28 -55.61 -1.37
C LEU A 6 32.28 -56.62 -0.22
N ASP A 7 31.65 -56.30 0.90
CA ASP A 7 31.49 -57.20 2.05
C ASP A 7 30.55 -58.38 1.72
N ILE A 8 29.56 -58.19 0.83
CA ILE A 8 28.67 -59.26 0.34
C ILE A 8 29.45 -60.21 -0.59
N GLN A 9 30.21 -59.69 -1.56
CA GLN A 9 30.97 -60.50 -2.51
C GLN A 9 32.12 -61.28 -1.85
N ASN A 10 32.81 -60.67 -0.88
CA ASN A 10 33.95 -61.29 -0.20
C ASN A 10 33.56 -62.14 1.02
N ARG A 11 32.27 -62.41 1.22
CA ARG A 11 31.81 -63.14 2.39
C ARG A 11 32.17 -64.62 2.30
N GLU A 12 32.95 -65.09 3.27
CA GLU A 12 33.29 -66.51 3.39
C GLU A 12 32.33 -67.26 4.32
N PHE A 13 32.01 -68.50 3.96
CA PHE A 13 31.13 -69.39 4.72
C PHE A 13 31.88 -70.65 5.13
N SER A 14 31.63 -71.12 6.37
CA SER A 14 32.22 -72.36 6.88
C SER A 14 31.69 -73.58 6.11
N ARG A 15 32.58 -74.50 5.73
CA ARG A 15 32.19 -75.73 5.01
C ARG A 15 31.64 -76.77 5.99
N ARG A 16 30.52 -77.42 5.64
CA ARG A 16 29.94 -78.56 6.38
C ARG A 16 29.53 -79.66 5.39
N PHE A 17 29.50 -80.91 5.87
CA PHE A 17 29.07 -82.06 5.06
C PHE A 17 27.59 -81.88 4.63
N ARG A 18 27.30 -82.00 3.32
CA ARG A 18 26.02 -81.67 2.66
C ARG A 18 25.63 -80.17 2.66
N GLY A 19 26.58 -79.27 2.44
CA GLY A 19 26.31 -77.84 2.21
C GLY A 19 25.92 -77.51 0.75
N TYR A 20 25.47 -76.27 0.52
CA TYR A 20 25.21 -75.72 -0.81
C TYR A 20 26.50 -75.64 -1.66
N ASP A 21 26.35 -75.64 -2.99
CA ASP A 21 27.47 -75.48 -3.91
C ASP A 21 28.10 -74.09 -3.74
N ILE A 22 29.42 -74.06 -3.60
CA ILE A 22 30.19 -72.84 -3.35
C ILE A 22 30.10 -71.89 -4.55
N ASN A 23 30.05 -72.40 -5.78
CA ASN A 23 29.98 -71.58 -6.99
C ASN A 23 28.59 -70.94 -7.13
N GLU A 24 27.52 -71.70 -6.89
CA GLU A 24 26.14 -71.20 -6.92
C GLU A 24 25.91 -70.11 -5.85
N VAL A 25 26.42 -70.32 -4.64
CA VAL A 25 26.37 -69.32 -3.56
C VAL A 25 27.16 -68.07 -3.94
N LYS A 26 28.35 -68.22 -4.57
CA LYS A 26 29.15 -67.07 -5.01
C LYS A 26 28.49 -66.28 -6.13
N GLU A 27 27.85 -66.95 -7.09
CA GLU A 27 27.12 -66.30 -8.18
C GLU A 27 25.92 -65.50 -7.62
N TYR A 28 25.16 -66.08 -6.69
CA TYR A 28 24.06 -65.39 -6.01
C TYR A 28 24.55 -64.18 -5.19
N LEU A 29 25.67 -64.31 -4.48
CA LEU A 29 26.25 -63.17 -3.74
C LEU A 29 26.74 -62.06 -4.67
N SER A 30 27.22 -62.39 -5.86
CA SER A 30 27.57 -61.40 -6.87
C SER A 30 26.33 -60.64 -7.33
N GLN A 31 25.27 -61.35 -7.72
CA GLN A 31 24.01 -60.73 -8.15
C GLN A 31 23.41 -59.87 -7.05
N LEU A 32 23.39 -60.37 -5.81
CA LEU A 32 22.90 -59.63 -4.65
C LEU A 32 23.71 -58.35 -4.41
N ALA A 33 25.03 -58.40 -4.58
CA ALA A 33 25.88 -57.23 -4.43
C ALA A 33 25.64 -56.18 -5.54
N ASP A 34 25.36 -56.62 -6.76
CA ASP A 34 25.03 -55.74 -7.89
C ASP A 34 23.68 -55.04 -7.66
N GLU A 35 22.63 -55.79 -7.24
CA GLU A 35 21.34 -55.23 -6.87
C GLU A 35 21.45 -54.25 -5.69
N TRP A 36 22.26 -54.59 -4.67
CA TRP A 36 22.53 -53.68 -3.54
C TRP A 36 23.21 -52.39 -3.99
N THR A 37 24.11 -52.48 -4.97
CA THR A 37 24.79 -51.30 -5.52
C THR A 37 23.79 -50.38 -6.21
N LEU A 38 22.90 -50.94 -7.02
CA LEU A 38 21.83 -50.19 -7.67
C LEU A 38 20.92 -49.48 -6.66
N LEU A 39 20.52 -50.18 -5.59
CA LEU A 39 19.70 -49.60 -4.51
C LEU A 39 20.42 -48.46 -3.77
N ILE A 40 21.73 -48.56 -3.53
CA ILE A 40 22.51 -47.48 -2.90
C ILE A 40 22.55 -46.25 -3.82
N GLU A 41 22.74 -46.45 -5.11
CA GLU A 41 22.77 -45.36 -6.09
C GLU A 41 21.42 -44.66 -6.18
N GLU A 42 20.34 -45.43 -6.32
CA GLU A 42 18.98 -44.88 -6.34
C GLU A 42 18.65 -44.12 -5.05
N ASN A 43 19.00 -44.69 -3.89
CA ASN A 43 18.78 -44.03 -2.61
C ASN A 43 19.51 -42.68 -2.52
N LYS A 44 20.78 -42.61 -2.95
CA LYS A 44 21.52 -41.35 -3.02
C LYS A 44 20.87 -40.35 -3.96
N THR A 45 20.42 -40.79 -5.13
CA THR A 45 19.72 -39.93 -6.09
C THR A 45 18.43 -39.37 -5.49
N LEU A 46 17.66 -40.19 -4.78
CA LEU A 46 16.45 -39.76 -4.08
C LEU A 46 16.77 -38.80 -2.93
N GLU A 47 17.80 -39.06 -2.13
CA GLU A 47 18.25 -38.16 -1.06
C GLU A 47 18.66 -36.78 -1.60
N THR A 48 19.41 -36.74 -2.71
CA THR A 48 19.76 -35.48 -3.38
C THR A 48 18.49 -34.77 -3.87
N ARG A 49 17.57 -35.50 -4.50
CA ARG A 49 16.31 -34.92 -5.00
C ARG A 49 15.45 -34.36 -3.87
N ILE A 50 15.38 -35.04 -2.73
CA ILE A 50 14.65 -34.56 -1.55
C ILE A 50 15.27 -33.26 -1.06
N LYS A 51 16.60 -33.19 -0.89
CA LYS A 51 17.29 -31.97 -0.47
C LYS A 51 17.03 -30.80 -1.41
N ASP A 52 17.06 -31.03 -2.72
CA ASP A 52 16.77 -29.99 -3.71
C ASP A 52 15.32 -29.49 -3.60
N LEU A 53 14.36 -30.40 -3.42
CA LEU A 53 12.94 -30.06 -3.28
C LEU A 53 12.66 -29.33 -1.95
N GLU A 54 13.31 -29.73 -0.86
CA GLU A 54 13.23 -29.05 0.43
C GLU A 54 13.77 -27.63 0.34
N GLY A 55 14.90 -27.43 -0.37
CA GLY A 55 15.45 -26.10 -0.64
C GLY A 55 14.51 -25.21 -1.45
N GLN A 56 13.87 -25.76 -2.50
CA GLN A 56 12.86 -25.03 -3.28
C GLN A 56 11.63 -24.69 -2.45
N LEU A 57 11.14 -25.63 -1.62
CA LEU A 57 10.00 -25.40 -0.76
C LEU A 57 10.27 -24.26 0.23
N GLU A 58 11.45 -24.25 0.83
CA GLU A 58 11.87 -23.20 1.75
C GLU A 58 11.96 -21.85 1.04
N TYR A 59 12.52 -21.81 -0.17
CA TYR A 59 12.53 -20.60 -1.00
C TYR A 59 11.12 -20.07 -1.27
N TYR A 60 10.18 -20.93 -1.68
CA TYR A 60 8.79 -20.53 -1.94
C TYR A 60 8.06 -20.06 -0.67
N LYS A 61 8.29 -20.70 0.47
CA LYS A 61 7.74 -20.25 1.76
C LYS A 61 8.22 -18.85 2.13
N ASN A 62 9.50 -18.56 1.91
CA ASN A 62 10.07 -17.24 2.17
C ASN A 62 9.48 -16.17 1.24
N ILE A 63 9.30 -16.49 -0.05
CA ILE A 63 8.61 -15.59 -0.99
C ILE A 63 7.16 -15.35 -0.57
N GLU A 64 6.43 -16.41 -0.20
CA GLU A 64 5.04 -16.29 0.22
C GLU A 64 4.91 -15.39 1.46
N SER A 65 5.82 -15.55 2.43
CA SER A 65 5.87 -14.71 3.63
C SER A 65 6.13 -13.24 3.29
N LEU A 66 7.15 -12.97 2.45
CA LEU A 66 7.48 -11.62 2.00
C LEU A 66 6.32 -10.98 1.23
N LEU A 67 5.64 -11.74 0.38
CA LEU A 67 4.49 -11.26 -0.38
C LEU A 67 3.32 -10.91 0.55
N LYS A 68 3.04 -11.75 1.55
CA LYS A 68 2.01 -11.48 2.56
C LYS A 68 2.32 -10.21 3.36
N GLU A 69 3.56 -10.05 3.81
CA GLU A 69 4.00 -8.86 4.54
C GLU A 69 3.89 -7.59 3.68
N THR A 70 4.34 -7.67 2.42
CA THR A 70 4.26 -6.56 1.46
C THR A 70 2.81 -6.19 1.16
N LEU A 71 1.91 -7.17 1.01
CA LEU A 71 0.51 -6.92 0.77
C LEU A 71 -0.16 -6.24 1.98
N LEU A 72 0.14 -6.70 3.19
CA LEU A 72 -0.38 -6.11 4.41
C LEU A 72 0.12 -4.68 4.61
N SER A 73 1.41 -4.42 4.40
CA SER A 73 1.98 -3.07 4.52
C SER A 73 1.42 -2.13 3.44
N THR A 74 1.26 -2.62 2.21
CA THR A 74 0.63 -1.86 1.12
C THR A 74 -0.83 -1.52 1.47
N GLN A 75 -1.60 -2.47 2.00
CA GLN A 75 -2.99 -2.23 2.39
C GLN A 75 -3.09 -1.20 3.53
N GLN A 76 -2.18 -1.27 4.50
CA GLN A 76 -2.09 -0.28 5.59
C GLN A 76 -1.75 1.11 5.05
N ALA A 77 -0.75 1.22 4.16
CA ALA A 77 -0.38 2.47 3.53
C ALA A 77 -1.52 3.07 2.68
N MET A 78 -2.26 2.24 1.93
CA MET A 78 -3.43 2.68 1.17
C MET A 78 -4.55 3.18 2.08
N ASN A 79 -4.81 2.50 3.20
CA ASN A 79 -5.82 2.93 4.16
C ASN A 79 -5.46 4.27 4.80
N GLU A 80 -4.19 4.44 5.18
CA GLU A 80 -3.69 5.70 5.74
C GLU A 80 -3.76 6.83 4.72
N LEU A 81 -3.34 6.58 3.47
CA LEU A 81 -3.46 7.55 2.38
C LEU A 81 -4.91 7.98 2.16
N ARG A 82 -5.86 7.03 2.17
CA ARG A 82 -7.30 7.35 2.05
C ARG A 82 -7.80 8.19 3.22
N ARG A 83 -7.35 7.89 4.44
CA ARG A 83 -7.71 8.64 5.65
C ARG A 83 -7.21 10.08 5.55
N THR A 84 -5.93 10.28 5.26
CA THR A 84 -5.32 11.61 5.12
C THR A 84 -5.98 12.40 3.99
N ALA A 85 -6.21 11.78 2.83
CA ALA A 85 -6.89 12.45 1.70
C ALA A 85 -8.33 12.86 2.04
N GLU A 86 -9.06 12.10 2.86
CA GLU A 86 -10.38 12.49 3.36
C GLU A 86 -10.32 13.68 4.32
N GLU A 87 -9.36 13.67 5.24
CA GLU A 87 -9.12 14.76 6.20
C GLU A 87 -8.73 16.05 5.49
N GLU A 88 -7.78 15.98 4.55
CA GLU A 88 -7.36 17.12 3.73
C GLU A 88 -8.52 17.66 2.90
N ARG A 89 -9.31 16.79 2.26
CA ARG A 89 -10.49 17.22 1.49
C ARG A 89 -11.48 18.00 2.37
N LYS A 90 -11.78 17.49 3.57
CA LYS A 90 -12.65 18.18 4.54
C LYS A 90 -12.07 19.53 4.95
N SER A 91 -10.76 19.59 5.20
CA SER A 91 -10.06 20.83 5.54
C SER A 91 -10.15 21.87 4.42
N ILE A 92 -9.92 21.46 3.17
CA ILE A 92 -10.03 22.33 1.99
C ILE A 92 -11.45 22.86 1.83
N ILE A 93 -12.47 21.99 1.95
CA ILE A 93 -13.87 22.41 1.86
C ILE A 93 -14.22 23.41 2.96
N ASN A 94 -13.83 23.13 4.21
CA ASN A 94 -14.09 24.03 5.33
C ASN A 94 -13.39 25.37 5.17
N SER A 95 -12.14 25.37 4.72
CA SER A 95 -11.36 26.58 4.44
C SER A 95 -12.04 27.41 3.34
N ALA A 96 -12.40 26.78 2.21
CA ALA A 96 -13.08 27.45 1.11
C ALA A 96 -14.44 28.04 1.54
N GLN A 97 -15.22 27.30 2.35
CA GLN A 97 -16.48 27.78 2.89
C GLN A 97 -16.28 28.99 3.82
N ASN A 98 -15.27 28.97 4.68
CA ASN A 98 -14.96 30.09 5.57
C ASN A 98 -14.52 31.33 4.78
N SER A 99 -13.64 31.17 3.80
CA SER A 99 -13.23 32.27 2.92
C SER A 99 -14.41 32.85 2.14
N ALA A 100 -15.29 32.00 1.60
CA ALA A 100 -16.50 32.45 0.90
C ALA A 100 -17.43 33.24 1.84
N ARG A 101 -17.66 32.76 3.06
CA ARG A 101 -18.44 33.48 4.08
C ARG A 101 -17.83 34.82 4.42
N GLU A 102 -16.50 34.88 4.56
CA GLU A 102 -15.81 36.14 4.86
C GLU A 102 -15.92 37.15 3.71
N ILE A 103 -15.81 36.69 2.46
CA ILE A 103 -16.01 37.54 1.27
C ILE A 103 -17.43 38.11 1.24
N VAL A 104 -18.45 37.26 1.44
CA VAL A 104 -19.85 37.71 1.48
C VAL A 104 -20.06 38.72 2.59
N ARG A 105 -19.57 38.43 3.80
CA ARG A 105 -19.68 39.33 4.95
C ARG A 105 -19.04 40.70 4.65
N LYS A 106 -17.84 40.73 4.07
CA LYS A 106 -17.16 41.99 3.68
C LYS A 106 -17.96 42.75 2.61
N ALA A 107 -18.53 42.05 1.64
CA ALA A 107 -19.36 42.66 0.60
C ALA A 107 -20.65 43.26 1.18
N GLU A 108 -21.30 42.58 2.12
CA GLU A 108 -22.48 43.09 2.84
C GLU A 108 -22.16 44.31 3.69
N GLU A 109 -21.03 44.29 4.42
CA GLU A 109 -20.55 45.45 5.20
C GLU A 109 -20.30 46.66 4.30
N GLU A 110 -19.65 46.46 3.15
CA GLU A 110 -19.35 47.55 2.24
C GLU A 110 -20.62 48.09 1.56
N LYS A 111 -21.55 47.20 1.18
CA LYS A 111 -22.85 47.59 0.67
C LYS A 111 -23.60 48.47 1.69
N ALA A 112 -23.64 48.06 2.95
CA ALA A 112 -24.31 48.83 4.00
C ALA A 112 -23.70 50.22 4.19
N LYS A 113 -22.37 50.36 4.12
CA LYS A 113 -21.70 51.67 4.15
C LYS A 113 -22.09 52.54 2.96
N ILE A 114 -22.11 51.98 1.75
CA ILE A 114 -22.50 52.70 0.54
C ILE A 114 -23.95 53.17 0.65
N GLU A 115 -24.87 52.33 1.14
CA GLU A 115 -26.27 52.70 1.35
C GLU A 115 -26.42 53.87 2.33
N ILE A 116 -25.67 53.86 3.44
CA ILE A 116 -25.62 54.97 4.41
C ILE A 116 -25.10 56.25 3.75
N GLU A 117 -24.02 56.18 2.97
CA GLU A 117 -23.45 57.36 2.30
C GLU A 117 -24.37 57.92 1.22
N ILE A 118 -25.06 57.06 0.47
CA ILE A 118 -26.09 57.48 -0.49
C ILE A 118 -27.18 58.28 0.21
N GLU A 119 -27.66 57.81 1.35
CA GLU A 119 -28.74 58.49 2.07
C GLU A 119 -28.27 59.83 2.65
N ARG A 120 -27.03 59.88 3.16
CA ARG A 120 -26.38 61.12 3.58
C ARG A 120 -26.26 62.13 2.43
N LEU A 121 -25.83 61.69 1.24
CA LEU A 121 -25.69 62.55 0.07
C LEU A 121 -27.04 63.09 -0.42
N LYS A 122 -28.11 62.28 -0.39
CA LYS A 122 -29.47 62.74 -0.70
C LYS A 122 -29.94 63.83 0.27
N ASN A 123 -29.71 63.64 1.56
CA ASN A 123 -30.07 64.64 2.57
C ASN A 123 -29.29 65.95 2.35
N LEU A 124 -27.98 65.86 2.09
CA LEU A 124 -27.15 67.02 1.78
C LEU A 124 -27.64 67.76 0.52
N TYR A 125 -28.02 67.02 -0.53
CA TYR A 125 -28.59 67.60 -1.75
C TYR A 125 -29.91 68.34 -1.47
N ASN A 126 -30.80 67.74 -0.69
CA ASN A 126 -32.08 68.35 -0.33
C ASN A 126 -31.88 69.64 0.50
N GLU A 127 -30.98 69.61 1.47
CA GLU A 127 -30.62 70.81 2.26
C GLU A 127 -30.02 71.91 1.37
N PHE A 128 -29.10 71.56 0.49
CA PHE A 128 -28.49 72.50 -0.44
C PHE A 128 -29.54 73.13 -1.34
N LYS A 129 -30.43 72.31 -1.92
CA LYS A 129 -31.54 72.76 -2.77
C LYS A 129 -32.46 73.74 -2.01
N ALA A 130 -32.84 73.41 -0.78
CA ALA A 130 -33.68 74.28 0.04
C ALA A 130 -33.01 75.63 0.35
N LYS A 131 -31.73 75.61 0.74
CA LYS A 131 -30.95 76.84 0.97
C LYS A 131 -30.84 77.68 -0.30
N PHE A 132 -30.59 77.05 -1.45
CA PHE A 132 -30.46 77.73 -2.72
C PHE A 132 -31.76 78.40 -3.16
N ILE A 133 -32.89 77.70 -3.04
CA ILE A 133 -34.23 78.26 -3.31
C ILE A 133 -34.50 79.47 -2.40
N SER A 134 -34.23 79.34 -1.09
CA SER A 134 -34.42 80.44 -0.13
C SER A 134 -33.58 81.67 -0.49
N ILE A 135 -32.33 81.48 -0.93
CA ILE A 135 -31.48 82.59 -1.39
C ILE A 135 -32.09 83.27 -2.63
N LEU A 136 -32.53 82.50 -3.62
CA LEU A 136 -33.16 83.05 -4.82
C LEU A 136 -34.45 83.81 -4.51
N GLU A 137 -35.28 83.30 -3.60
CA GLU A 137 -36.49 83.99 -3.14
C GLU A 137 -36.16 85.30 -2.42
N SER A 138 -35.08 85.34 -1.65
CA SER A 138 -34.62 86.57 -0.99
C SER A 138 -34.17 87.63 -2.00
N TYR A 139 -33.43 87.24 -3.05
CA TYR A 139 -33.05 88.15 -4.12
C TYR A 139 -34.25 88.64 -4.93
N ARG A 140 -35.24 87.78 -5.19
CA ARG A 140 -36.46 88.19 -5.89
C ARG A 140 -37.22 89.27 -5.12
N ARG A 141 -37.33 89.13 -3.79
CA ARG A 141 -37.94 90.16 -2.93
C ARG A 141 -37.24 91.51 -3.04
N ILE A 142 -35.91 91.52 -3.02
CA ILE A 142 -35.12 92.76 -3.12
C ILE A 142 -35.34 93.46 -4.48
N LEU A 143 -35.63 92.72 -5.55
CA LEU A 143 -35.87 93.27 -6.89
C LEU A 143 -37.31 93.74 -7.13
N GLU A 144 -38.26 93.33 -6.27
CA GLU A 144 -39.67 93.72 -6.34
C GLU A 144 -40.01 94.93 -5.44
N GLU A 145 -39.07 95.39 -4.61
CA GLU A 145 -39.08 96.70 -3.91
C GLU A 145 -38.42 97.81 -4.76
#